data_AF-A0AA97E2I3-F1
#
_entry.id   AF-A0AA97E2I3-F1
#
_cell.length_a   1.000
_cell.length_b   1.000
_cell.length_c   1.000
_cell.angle_alpha   90.00
_cell.angle_beta   90.00
_cell.angle_gamma   90.00
#
_symmetry.space_group_name_H-M   'P 1'
#
loop_
_entity.id
_entity.type
_entity.pdbx_description
1 polymer ?
#
loop_
_entity_poly.entity_id
_entity_poly.type
_entity_poly.pdbx_seq_one_letter_code
_entity_poly.pdbx_strand_id
1 'polypeptide(L)'
;MYKSMMQAVCSETDVSDIDLSMFVGAEEPLHGVNELAAASVRAAVSSTQMFIQEYFGTRPSARIDRTLVDRWCVSSVMPTGWRLPSEWDEFAKDYQARDGWIRLHTNASHHRDCALSVLGDVSTPEEAAEVIANWNSAELESAIVNAGGCAAVLRNRQEWQSHPQGIAVAQEPIVHWDITQSSSHHWKLHSSERPLSGLRVLDLTRVIADPVATRFLANLGADVLRIDPPHWDEGGNTIDMAVGKTCAGLNLREAEDLSTLIELIKSAHVLVHGYRKDALSRLGLTKSRLSELNPALISVGVNAYGAI
;
A
#
# COMPACT_ATOMS: atom_id res chain seq x y z
N MET A 1 -7.82 -20.98 12.14
CA MET A 1 -6.68 -20.67 11.25
C MET A 1 -6.41 -19.16 11.18
N TYR A 2 -7.40 -18.28 10.95
CA TYR A 2 -7.16 -16.82 10.93
C TYR A 2 -7.02 -16.15 12.32
N LYS A 3 -7.74 -16.62 13.36
CA LYS A 3 -7.51 -16.19 14.76
C LYS A 3 -6.09 -16.52 15.27
N SER A 4 -5.43 -17.48 14.61
CA SER A 4 -4.16 -18.09 15.02
C SER A 4 -2.93 -17.26 14.63
N MET A 5 -2.96 -16.49 13.54
CA MET A 5 -1.77 -15.78 13.05
C MET A 5 -1.44 -14.53 13.87
N MET A 6 -2.45 -13.73 14.24
CA MET A 6 -2.26 -12.61 15.18
C MET A 6 -1.95 -13.07 16.60
N GLN A 7 -2.52 -14.21 17.04
CA GLN A 7 -2.13 -14.85 18.30
C GLN A 7 -0.67 -15.36 18.26
N ALA A 8 -0.21 -15.88 17.12
CA ALA A 8 1.14 -16.41 16.97
C ALA A 8 2.21 -15.30 16.91
N VAL A 9 1.91 -14.13 16.31
CA VAL A 9 2.82 -12.97 16.39
C VAL A 9 3.02 -12.54 17.85
N CYS A 10 2.07 -12.83 18.75
CA CYS A 10 2.01 -12.30 20.11
C CYS A 10 2.34 -13.27 21.28
N SER A 11 3.11 -14.35 21.11
CA SER A 11 3.34 -15.33 22.20
C SER A 11 4.72 -15.30 22.89
N GLU A 12 4.78 -14.94 24.18
CA GLU A 12 5.79 -15.22 25.24
C GLU A 12 7.29 -15.39 24.87
N THR A 13 8.13 -14.38 25.12
CA THR A 13 9.52 -14.54 25.62
C THR A 13 10.00 -13.21 26.21
N ASP A 14 10.66 -13.30 27.36
CA ASP A 14 11.28 -12.21 28.11
C ASP A 14 12.49 -11.62 27.36
N VAL A 15 12.64 -10.30 27.37
CA VAL A 15 13.57 -9.55 26.50
C VAL A 15 14.72 -8.89 27.28
N SER A 16 14.93 -9.28 28.54
CA SER A 16 16.00 -8.71 29.36
C SER A 16 17.41 -9.25 29.07
N ASP A 17 17.58 -10.24 28.19
CA ASP A 17 18.86 -10.95 28.00
C ASP A 17 19.54 -10.79 26.63
N ILE A 18 19.16 -9.82 25.79
CA ILE A 18 19.80 -9.67 24.46
C ILE A 18 20.93 -8.63 24.50
N ASP A 19 22.16 -9.13 24.58
CA ASP A 19 23.39 -8.40 24.28
C ASP A 19 23.53 -8.20 22.76
N LEU A 20 23.60 -6.93 22.34
CA LEU A 20 23.65 -6.50 20.93
C LEU A 20 25.05 -6.62 20.29
N SER A 21 26.04 -7.20 20.98
CA SER A 21 27.42 -7.29 20.50
C SER A 21 27.81 -8.58 19.75
N MET A 22 26.90 -9.53 19.55
CA MET A 22 27.21 -10.79 18.85
C MET A 22 26.30 -11.08 17.65
N PHE A 23 26.67 -10.59 16.47
CA PHE A 23 26.18 -11.18 15.21
C PHE A 23 27.33 -11.30 14.21
N VAL A 24 27.78 -12.54 13.99
CA VAL A 24 28.66 -12.95 12.89
C VAL A 24 28.01 -14.14 12.17
N GLY A 25 27.71 -13.98 10.88
CA GLY A 25 27.54 -15.02 9.84
C GLY A 25 26.24 -15.84 9.86
N ALA A 26 25.57 -16.16 8.74
CA ALA A 26 25.96 -16.12 7.34
C ALA A 26 24.73 -15.98 6.41
N GLU A 27 25.00 -15.40 5.23
CA GLU A 27 24.11 -15.04 4.11
C GLU A 27 23.14 -13.87 4.37
N GLU A 28 23.53 -12.70 3.83
CA GLU A 28 23.03 -11.36 4.18
C GLU A 28 21.52 -11.19 3.97
N PRO A 29 20.73 -11.00 5.05
CA PRO A 29 19.47 -10.31 4.98
C PRO A 29 19.76 -8.84 4.65
N LEU A 30 18.92 -8.19 3.84
CA LEU A 30 18.83 -6.73 3.79
C LEU A 30 18.40 -6.21 5.16
N HIS A 31 19.36 -6.07 6.09
CA HIS A 31 19.15 -5.96 7.54
C HIS A 31 18.15 -4.87 7.96
N GLY A 32 17.98 -3.80 7.17
CA GLY A 32 17.05 -2.71 7.49
C GLY A 32 15.57 -2.95 7.17
N VAL A 33 15.21 -3.79 6.18
CA VAL A 33 13.81 -3.90 5.73
C VAL A 33 12.98 -4.72 6.71
N ASN A 34 13.50 -5.87 7.16
CA ASN A 34 12.80 -6.72 8.13
C ASN A 34 12.66 -6.03 9.50
N GLU A 35 13.67 -5.23 9.88
CA GLU A 35 13.60 -4.44 11.11
C GLU A 35 12.54 -3.35 11.03
N LEU A 36 12.44 -2.65 9.89
CA LEU A 36 11.39 -1.67 9.65
C LEU A 36 10.00 -2.33 9.64
N ALA A 37 9.86 -3.52 9.05
CA ALA A 37 8.62 -4.29 9.07
C ALA A 37 8.20 -4.63 10.51
N ALA A 38 9.11 -5.18 11.30
CA ALA A 38 8.85 -5.51 12.71
C ALA A 38 8.53 -4.27 13.55
N ALA A 39 9.22 -3.14 13.32
CA ALA A 39 8.94 -1.88 13.98
C ALA A 39 7.57 -1.31 13.60
N SER A 40 7.17 -1.44 12.33
CA SER A 40 5.85 -1.00 11.85
C SER A 40 4.72 -1.82 12.49
N VAL A 41 4.87 -3.15 12.53
CA VAL A 41 3.93 -4.02 13.25
C VAL A 41 3.87 -3.66 14.73
N ARG A 42 5.02 -3.35 15.35
CA ARG A 42 5.08 -2.90 16.75
C ARG A 42 4.30 -1.62 16.99
N ALA A 43 4.47 -0.62 16.13
CA ALA A 43 3.74 0.63 16.24
C ALA A 43 2.23 0.41 16.13
N ALA A 44 1.78 -0.41 15.18
CA ALA A 44 0.37 -0.73 14.97
C ALA A 44 -0.24 -1.50 16.16
N VAL A 45 0.46 -2.51 16.67
CA VAL A 45 0.03 -3.29 17.85
C VAL A 45 -0.01 -2.40 19.10
N SER A 46 1.01 -1.57 19.33
CA SER A 46 1.06 -0.66 20.48
C SER A 46 -0.08 0.35 20.46
N SER A 47 -0.38 0.90 19.28
CA SER A 47 -1.51 1.82 19.08
C SER A 47 -2.84 1.13 19.37
N THR A 48 -2.99 -0.13 18.96
CA THR A 48 -4.18 -0.95 19.26
C THR A 48 -4.31 -1.20 20.76
N GLN A 49 -3.22 -1.53 21.46
CA GLN A 49 -3.23 -1.71 22.92
C GLN A 49 -3.63 -0.42 23.66
N MET A 50 -3.11 0.73 23.23
CA MET A 50 -3.46 2.03 23.81
C MET A 50 -4.95 2.33 23.60
N PHE A 51 -5.45 2.10 22.39
CA PHE A 51 -6.87 2.24 22.07
C PHE A 51 -7.74 1.33 22.94
N ILE A 52 -7.39 0.05 23.09
CA ILE A 52 -8.16 -0.88 23.94
C ILE A 52 -8.14 -0.44 25.40
N GLN A 53 -7.00 0.03 25.91
CA GLN A 53 -6.89 0.54 27.27
C GLN A 53 -7.76 1.77 27.50
N GLU A 54 -7.81 2.68 26.54
CA GLU A 54 -8.61 3.89 26.61
C GLU A 54 -10.12 3.59 26.57
N TYR A 55 -10.56 2.73 25.65
CA TYR A 55 -11.98 2.46 25.44
C TYR A 55 -12.58 1.37 26.32
N PHE A 56 -11.80 0.35 26.67
CA PHE A 56 -12.27 -0.83 27.43
C PHE A 56 -11.63 -0.95 28.82
N GLY A 57 -10.75 -0.01 29.21
CA GLY A 57 -10.11 0.00 30.52
C GLY A 57 -9.10 -1.13 30.74
N THR A 58 -8.75 -1.90 29.71
CA THR A 58 -7.84 -3.04 29.80
C THR A 58 -6.75 -2.95 28.74
N ARG A 59 -5.50 -3.24 29.12
CA ARG A 59 -4.39 -3.31 28.18
C ARG A 59 -3.97 -4.77 27.99
N PRO A 60 -4.31 -5.40 26.86
CA PRO A 60 -3.86 -6.75 26.60
C PRO A 60 -2.34 -6.80 26.44
N SER A 61 -1.70 -7.88 26.89
CA SER A 61 -0.31 -8.16 26.54
C SER A 61 -0.22 -8.50 25.05
N ALA A 62 0.92 -8.19 24.44
CA ALA A 62 1.24 -8.56 23.06
C ALA A 62 2.74 -8.82 22.95
N ARG A 63 3.12 -9.73 22.05
CA ARG A 63 4.50 -9.95 21.62
C ARG A 63 4.59 -9.71 20.12
N ILE A 64 5.80 -9.69 19.58
CA ILE A 64 6.03 -9.63 18.14
C ILE A 64 7.04 -10.70 17.80
N ASP A 65 6.59 -11.73 17.09
CA ASP A 65 7.41 -12.76 16.50
C ASP A 65 7.90 -12.26 15.14
N ARG A 66 9.20 -11.98 15.05
CA ARG A 66 9.84 -11.49 13.83
C ARG A 66 9.70 -12.48 12.67
N THR A 67 9.75 -13.78 12.93
CA THR A 67 9.60 -14.81 11.89
C THR A 67 8.22 -14.74 11.25
N LEU A 68 7.19 -14.48 12.06
CA LEU A 68 5.82 -14.34 11.56
C LEU A 68 5.59 -13.00 10.87
N VAL A 69 6.25 -11.93 11.31
CA VAL A 69 6.26 -10.66 10.56
C VAL A 69 6.89 -10.86 9.19
N ASP A 70 8.06 -11.48 9.12
CA ASP A 70 8.76 -11.72 7.85
C ASP A 70 7.90 -12.56 6.91
N ARG A 71 7.23 -13.62 7.42
CA ARG A 71 6.28 -14.41 6.62
C ARG A 71 5.07 -13.60 6.16
N TRP A 72 4.50 -12.78 7.04
CA TRP A 72 3.36 -11.91 6.70
C TRP A 72 3.70 -10.94 5.57
N CYS A 73 4.93 -10.41 5.55
CA CYS A 73 5.41 -9.50 4.52
C CYS A 73 5.70 -10.18 3.17
N VAL A 74 5.83 -11.52 3.13
CA VAL A 74 6.01 -12.28 1.89
C VAL A 74 4.67 -12.73 1.33
N SER A 75 3.90 -13.50 2.11
CA SER A 75 2.54 -13.91 1.76
C SER A 75 1.87 -14.55 2.98
N SER A 76 0.58 -14.28 3.18
CA SER A 76 -0.20 -14.97 4.21
C SER A 76 -1.06 -16.12 3.69
N VAL A 77 -0.99 -16.39 2.39
CA VAL A 77 -1.77 -17.43 1.71
C VAL A 77 -0.85 -18.47 1.10
N MET A 78 -1.22 -19.75 1.27
CA MET A 78 -0.55 -20.88 0.63
C MET A 78 -1.55 -21.56 -0.31
N PRO A 79 -1.35 -21.51 -1.64
CA PRO A 79 -2.23 -22.18 -2.58
C PRO A 79 -2.09 -23.71 -2.46
N THR A 80 -3.22 -24.42 -2.41
CA THR A 80 -3.25 -25.89 -2.37
C THR A 80 -3.78 -26.43 -3.69
N GLY A 81 -2.96 -27.15 -4.45
CA GLY A 81 -3.35 -27.76 -5.73
C GLY A 81 -3.33 -26.82 -6.94
N TRP A 82 -2.82 -25.60 -6.78
CA TRP A 82 -2.61 -24.63 -7.86
C TRP A 82 -1.39 -23.75 -7.54
N ARG A 83 -0.96 -22.91 -8.48
CA ARG A 83 0.16 -21.98 -8.31
C ARG A 83 -0.34 -20.54 -8.44
N LEU A 84 0.18 -19.65 -7.60
CA LEU A 84 -0.05 -18.22 -7.76
C LEU A 84 0.51 -17.77 -9.14
N PRO A 85 -0.20 -16.90 -9.86
CA PRO A 85 0.34 -16.24 -11.05
C PRO A 85 1.65 -15.51 -10.73
N SER A 86 2.49 -15.30 -11.76
CA SER A 86 3.67 -14.44 -11.61
C SER A 86 3.24 -13.04 -11.16
N GLU A 87 3.94 -12.49 -10.18
CA GLU A 87 3.74 -11.10 -9.72
C GLU A 87 4.33 -10.09 -10.70
N TRP A 88 5.27 -10.54 -11.54
CA TRP A 88 6.06 -9.71 -12.42
C TRP A 88 5.81 -10.06 -13.88
N ASP A 89 5.51 -9.03 -14.66
CA ASP A 89 5.55 -9.08 -16.11
C ASP A 89 7.00 -9.21 -16.60
N GLU A 90 7.20 -9.83 -17.76
CA GLU A 90 8.55 -10.13 -18.26
C GLU A 90 9.37 -8.88 -18.62
N PHE A 91 8.68 -7.76 -18.93
CA PHE A 91 9.30 -6.47 -19.19
C PHE A 91 9.47 -5.62 -17.92
N ALA A 92 8.98 -6.07 -16.76
CA ALA A 92 9.05 -5.31 -15.50
C ALA A 92 10.44 -5.44 -14.86
N LYS A 93 11.44 -4.83 -15.49
CA LYS A 93 12.87 -4.97 -15.17
C LYS A 93 13.61 -3.64 -15.21
N ASP A 94 14.87 -3.69 -14.79
CA ASP A 94 15.83 -2.60 -14.94
C ASP A 94 16.60 -2.76 -16.25
N TYR A 95 16.64 -1.69 -17.03
CA TYR A 95 17.31 -1.64 -18.32
C TYR A 95 18.39 -0.57 -18.32
N GLN A 96 19.52 -0.89 -18.94
CA GLN A 96 20.59 0.06 -19.15
C GLN A 96 20.24 0.95 -20.34
N ALA A 97 20.09 2.25 -20.09
CA ALA A 97 19.97 3.29 -21.10
C ALA A 97 21.34 3.90 -21.41
N ARG A 98 21.42 4.82 -22.38
CA ARG A 98 22.69 5.44 -22.82
C ARG A 98 23.44 6.15 -21.70
N ASP A 99 22.72 6.74 -20.76
CA ASP A 99 23.24 7.63 -19.71
C ASP A 99 22.94 7.16 -18.27
N GLY A 100 22.34 5.97 -18.10
CA GLY A 100 21.93 5.50 -16.78
C GLY A 100 21.06 4.26 -16.85
N TRP A 101 20.21 4.08 -15.85
CA TRP A 101 19.31 2.95 -15.75
C TRP A 101 17.87 3.42 -15.63
N ILE A 102 16.94 2.65 -16.20
CA ILE A 102 15.51 2.90 -16.14
C ILE A 102 14.78 1.61 -15.75
N ARG A 103 13.80 1.72 -14.85
CA ARG A 103 12.86 0.64 -14.53
C ARG A 103 11.58 0.82 -15.33
N LEU A 104 11.18 -0.20 -16.06
CA LEU A 104 9.84 -0.27 -16.64
C LEU A 104 8.86 -0.89 -15.64
N HIS A 105 7.67 -0.30 -15.50
CA HIS A 105 6.62 -0.81 -14.62
C HIS A 105 5.45 -1.36 -15.44
N THR A 106 5.58 -2.61 -15.89
CA THR A 106 4.68 -3.25 -16.87
C THR A 106 3.74 -4.31 -16.28
N ASN A 107 3.70 -4.48 -14.96
CA ASN A 107 2.82 -5.47 -14.30
C ASN A 107 1.32 -5.25 -14.58
N ALA A 108 0.92 -4.01 -14.88
CA ALA A 108 -0.40 -3.73 -15.41
C ALA A 108 -0.34 -3.77 -16.94
N SER A 109 -1.20 -4.58 -17.57
CA SER A 109 -1.19 -4.79 -19.04
C SER A 109 -1.22 -3.48 -19.83
N HIS A 110 -2.08 -2.53 -19.44
CA HIS A 110 -2.14 -1.23 -20.10
C HIS A 110 -0.84 -0.41 -19.99
N HIS A 111 -0.10 -0.51 -18.88
CA HIS A 111 1.22 0.14 -18.77
C HIS A 111 2.26 -0.54 -19.68
N ARG A 112 2.21 -1.88 -19.79
CA ARG A 112 3.05 -2.64 -20.72
C ARG A 112 2.79 -2.20 -22.16
N ASP A 113 1.52 -2.18 -22.56
CA ASP A 113 1.12 -1.84 -23.92
C ASP A 113 1.57 -0.40 -24.28
N CYS A 114 1.43 0.55 -23.34
CA CYS A 114 1.97 1.91 -23.50
C CYS A 114 3.50 1.92 -23.63
N ALA A 115 4.23 1.20 -22.78
CA ALA A 115 5.70 1.14 -22.84
C ALA A 115 6.18 0.55 -24.17
N LEU A 116 5.59 -0.57 -24.61
CA LEU A 116 5.91 -1.20 -25.89
C LEU A 116 5.57 -0.30 -27.07
N SER A 117 4.48 0.47 -27.02
CA SER A 117 4.15 1.44 -28.08
C SER A 117 5.23 2.52 -28.29
N VAL A 118 5.98 2.86 -27.24
CA VAL A 118 7.08 3.83 -27.29
C VAL A 118 8.38 3.18 -27.79
N LEU A 119 8.62 1.93 -27.40
CA LEU A 119 9.79 1.16 -27.80
C LEU A 119 9.72 0.66 -29.25
N GLY A 120 8.51 0.52 -29.80
CA GLY A 120 8.26 0.06 -31.18
C GLY A 120 8.09 -1.46 -31.26
N ASP A 121 8.55 -2.05 -32.37
CA ASP A 121 8.42 -3.49 -32.66
C ASP A 121 9.38 -4.32 -31.80
N VAL A 122 9.05 -4.46 -30.52
CA VAL A 122 9.77 -5.23 -29.53
C VAL A 122 8.84 -6.31 -28.98
N SER A 123 9.29 -7.57 -29.05
CA SER A 123 8.53 -8.74 -28.58
C SER A 123 9.17 -9.44 -27.38
N THR A 124 10.44 -9.14 -27.08
CA THR A 124 11.17 -9.74 -25.97
C THR A 124 11.87 -8.70 -25.08
N PRO A 125 12.12 -8.99 -23.79
CA PRO A 125 12.91 -8.12 -22.93
C PRO A 125 14.32 -7.84 -23.46
N GLU A 126 14.92 -8.77 -24.19
CA GLU A 126 16.25 -8.63 -24.78
C GLU A 126 16.23 -7.60 -25.91
N GLU A 127 15.26 -7.69 -26.82
CA GLU A 127 15.03 -6.66 -27.86
C GLU A 127 14.73 -5.29 -27.24
N ALA A 128 13.95 -5.26 -26.14
CA ALA A 128 13.70 -4.01 -25.40
C ALA A 128 15.01 -3.40 -24.91
N ALA A 129 15.91 -4.22 -24.34
CA ALA A 129 17.19 -3.76 -23.84
C ALA A 129 18.05 -3.14 -24.95
N GLU A 130 18.08 -3.74 -26.15
CA GLU A 130 18.81 -3.19 -27.31
C GLU A 130 18.27 -1.83 -27.74
N VAL A 131 16.94 -1.66 -27.78
CA VAL A 131 16.31 -0.37 -28.09
C VAL A 131 16.63 0.66 -27.00
N ILE A 132 16.41 0.31 -25.75
CA ILE A 132 16.57 1.20 -24.58
C ILE A 132 18.02 1.67 -24.43
N ALA A 133 19.01 0.84 -24.76
CA ALA A 133 20.43 1.21 -24.72
C ALA A 133 20.77 2.46 -25.57
N ASN A 134 19.94 2.77 -26.58
CA ASN A 134 20.13 3.95 -27.44
C ASN A 134 19.40 5.21 -26.93
N TRP A 135 18.48 5.07 -25.98
CA TRP A 135 17.72 6.17 -25.40
C TRP A 135 18.49 6.92 -24.32
N ASN A 136 18.23 8.22 -24.19
CA ASN A 136 18.45 8.91 -22.93
C ASN A 136 17.36 8.48 -21.94
N SER A 137 17.76 8.15 -20.71
CA SER A 137 16.86 7.60 -19.69
C SER A 137 15.70 8.54 -19.33
N ALA A 138 15.96 9.85 -19.18
CA ALA A 138 14.93 10.84 -18.83
C ALA A 138 13.98 11.14 -20.01
N GLU A 139 14.50 11.14 -21.24
CA GLU A 139 13.68 11.26 -22.45
C GLU A 139 12.73 10.07 -22.59
N LEU A 140 13.23 8.85 -22.35
CA LEU A 140 12.42 7.63 -22.40
C LEU A 140 11.38 7.58 -21.28
N GLU A 141 11.76 7.90 -20.04
CA GLU A 141 10.83 8.03 -18.91
C GLU A 141 9.68 8.98 -19.27
N SER A 142 10.02 10.16 -19.80
CA SER A 142 9.02 11.15 -20.23
C SER A 142 8.14 10.64 -21.36
N ALA A 143 8.72 9.97 -22.37
CA ALA A 143 7.97 9.42 -23.49
C ALA A 143 6.94 8.36 -23.04
N ILE A 144 7.36 7.42 -22.18
CA ILE A 144 6.48 6.37 -21.64
C ILE A 144 5.38 6.97 -20.76
N VAL A 145 5.71 7.90 -19.87
CA VAL A 145 4.72 8.56 -19.01
C VAL A 145 3.72 9.38 -19.83
N ASN A 146 4.18 10.09 -20.86
CA ASN A 146 3.30 10.85 -21.76
C ASN A 146 2.37 9.95 -22.59
N ALA A 147 2.81 8.73 -22.92
CA ALA A 147 1.98 7.70 -23.55
C ALA A 147 0.97 7.06 -22.57
N GLY A 148 0.98 7.43 -21.30
CA GLY A 148 0.10 6.87 -20.26
C GLY A 148 0.67 5.62 -19.56
N GLY A 149 1.92 5.26 -19.84
CA GLY A 149 2.63 4.17 -19.17
C GLY A 149 3.27 4.59 -17.85
N CYS A 150 4.10 3.69 -17.30
CA CYS A 150 4.83 3.91 -16.06
C CYS A 150 6.28 3.41 -16.22
N ALA A 151 7.23 4.31 -16.01
CA ALA A 151 8.66 4.01 -15.96
C ALA A 151 9.33 5.01 -15.00
N ALA A 152 10.49 4.65 -14.48
CA ALA A 152 11.24 5.50 -13.58
C ALA A 152 12.74 5.42 -13.84
N VAL A 153 13.43 6.55 -14.00
CA VAL A 153 14.89 6.59 -14.03
C VAL A 153 15.43 6.26 -12.65
N LEU A 154 16.30 5.25 -12.58
CA LEU A 154 16.94 4.82 -11.36
C LEU A 154 18.05 5.80 -11.00
N ARG A 155 17.94 6.37 -9.80
CA ARG A 155 18.90 7.31 -9.24
C ARG A 155 19.51 6.73 -7.99
N ASN A 156 20.82 6.88 -7.83
CA ASN A 156 21.46 6.58 -6.57
C ASN A 156 21.06 7.60 -5.49
N ARG A 157 21.44 7.34 -4.23
CA ARG A 157 21.06 8.19 -3.09
C ARG A 157 21.50 9.66 -3.26
N GLN A 158 22.71 9.91 -3.75
CA GLN A 158 23.26 11.26 -3.91
C GLN A 158 22.56 12.01 -5.06
N GLU A 159 22.30 11.32 -6.16
CA GLU A 159 21.52 11.86 -7.28
C GLU A 159 20.11 12.21 -6.83
N TRP A 160 19.44 11.32 -6.08
CA TRP A 160 18.11 11.60 -5.54
C TRP A 160 18.10 12.80 -4.58
N GLN A 161 19.06 12.87 -3.66
CA GLN A 161 19.17 13.97 -2.69
C GLN A 161 19.42 15.33 -3.34
N SER A 162 20.05 15.37 -4.52
CA SER A 162 20.28 16.60 -5.28
C SER A 162 19.21 16.88 -6.35
N HIS A 163 18.33 15.91 -6.63
CA HIS A 163 17.23 16.04 -7.58
C HIS A 163 16.14 16.99 -7.06
N PRO A 164 15.50 17.83 -7.90
CA PRO A 164 14.48 18.77 -7.43
C PRO A 164 13.34 18.11 -6.63
N GLN A 165 12.84 16.96 -7.10
CA GLN A 165 11.79 16.20 -6.40
C GLN A 165 12.30 15.61 -5.08
N GLY A 166 13.54 15.13 -5.02
CA GLY A 166 14.10 14.58 -3.78
C GLY A 166 14.34 15.66 -2.73
N ILE A 167 14.79 16.85 -3.15
CA ILE A 167 14.89 18.03 -2.28
C ILE A 167 13.51 18.43 -1.75
N ALA A 168 12.48 18.46 -2.60
CA ALA A 168 11.12 18.81 -2.21
C ALA A 168 10.55 17.82 -1.18
N VAL A 169 10.61 16.51 -1.46
CA VAL A 169 10.09 15.47 -0.56
C VAL A 169 10.86 15.42 0.76
N ALA A 170 12.18 15.67 0.76
CA ALA A 170 12.98 15.72 1.98
C ALA A 170 12.60 16.86 2.94
N GLN A 171 11.89 17.88 2.45
CA GLN A 171 11.38 19.00 3.27
C GLN A 171 10.00 18.72 3.85
N GLU A 172 9.34 17.64 3.44
CA GLU A 172 8.02 17.27 3.94
C GLU A 172 8.11 16.39 5.19
N PRO A 173 7.12 16.50 6.12
CA PRO A 173 6.97 15.50 7.17
C PRO A 173 6.60 14.14 6.57
N ILE A 174 7.04 13.07 7.23
CA ILE A 174 6.69 11.68 6.85
C ILE A 174 5.16 11.45 6.91
N VAL A 175 4.49 12.11 7.87
CA VAL A 175 3.03 12.04 8.03
C VAL A 175 2.47 13.45 8.09
N HIS A 176 1.54 13.75 7.19
CA HIS A 176 0.78 14.98 7.19
C HIS A 176 -0.52 14.79 7.99
N TRP A 177 -0.72 15.62 9.00
CA TRP A 177 -1.95 15.66 9.78
C TRP A 177 -2.71 16.93 9.47
N ASP A 178 -3.97 16.79 9.11
CA ASP A 178 -4.91 17.91 9.07
C ASP A 178 -6.13 17.56 9.90
N ILE A 179 -6.24 18.24 11.05
CA ILE A 179 -7.30 18.03 12.02
C ILE A 179 -8.25 19.20 11.90
N THR A 180 -9.38 18.98 11.23
CA THR A 180 -10.50 19.93 11.20
C THR A 180 -11.39 19.75 12.43
N GLN A 181 -12.23 20.73 12.75
CA GLN A 181 -13.26 20.55 13.79
C GLN A 181 -14.13 19.34 13.43
N SER A 182 -14.01 18.30 14.25
CA SER A 182 -14.69 17.01 14.04
C SER A 182 -16.09 17.07 14.65
N SER A 183 -17.08 16.61 13.89
CA SER A 183 -18.32 16.14 14.50
C SER A 183 -18.09 14.73 15.06
N SER A 184 -18.57 14.46 16.27
CA SER A 184 -18.41 13.14 16.86
C SER A 184 -19.31 12.14 16.14
N HIS A 185 -18.71 11.16 15.46
CA HIS A 185 -19.41 9.92 15.14
C HIS A 185 -19.26 8.94 16.29
N HIS A 186 -20.39 8.52 16.85
CA HIS A 186 -20.42 7.44 17.83
C HIS A 186 -20.63 6.12 17.09
N TRP A 187 -19.56 5.44 16.71
CA TRP A 187 -19.66 4.01 16.45
C TRP A 187 -19.46 3.24 17.75
N LYS A 188 -20.29 2.23 17.99
CA LYS A 188 -20.22 1.41 19.19
C LYS A 188 -19.22 0.29 18.97
N LEU A 189 -18.17 0.28 19.77
CA LEU A 189 -17.23 -0.83 19.81
C LEU A 189 -17.82 -1.95 20.65
N HIS A 190 -17.72 -3.18 20.15
CA HIS A 190 -18.47 -4.31 20.72
C HIS A 190 -17.65 -5.18 21.68
N SER A 191 -16.33 -5.31 21.48
CA SER A 191 -15.49 -6.20 22.26
C SER A 191 -14.01 -5.82 22.18
N SER A 192 -13.27 -6.05 23.26
CA SER A 192 -11.80 -5.91 23.29
C SER A 192 -11.08 -6.99 22.49
N GLU A 193 -11.71 -8.16 22.21
CA GLU A 193 -11.12 -9.21 21.35
C GLU A 193 -11.08 -8.83 19.87
N ARG A 194 -12.04 -8.00 19.43
CA ARG A 194 -12.13 -7.46 18.07
C ARG A 194 -12.29 -5.95 18.21
N PRO A 195 -11.21 -5.24 18.54
CA PRO A 195 -11.29 -3.87 19.02
C PRO A 195 -11.83 -2.90 17.97
N LEU A 196 -11.80 -3.25 16.68
CA LEU A 196 -12.35 -2.42 15.60
C LEU A 196 -13.71 -2.93 15.10
N SER A 197 -14.34 -3.88 15.79
CA SER A 197 -15.70 -4.34 15.47
C SER A 197 -16.68 -3.17 15.55
N GLY A 198 -17.40 -2.91 14.45
CA GLY A 198 -18.30 -1.75 14.28
C GLY A 198 -17.68 -0.59 13.49
N LEU A 199 -16.36 -0.62 13.22
CA LEU A 199 -15.70 0.36 12.35
C LEU A 199 -15.92 0.00 10.87
N ARG A 200 -16.43 0.94 10.07
CA ARG A 200 -16.59 0.79 8.62
C ARG A 200 -15.46 1.51 7.89
N VAL A 201 -14.69 0.76 7.11
CA VAL A 201 -13.56 1.26 6.34
C VAL A 201 -13.87 1.08 4.85
N LEU A 202 -13.84 2.19 4.12
CA LEU A 202 -13.91 2.20 2.66
C LEU A 202 -12.47 2.21 2.12
N ASP A 203 -12.12 1.14 1.42
CA ASP A 203 -10.78 0.86 0.91
C ASP A 203 -10.74 1.10 -0.61
N LEU A 204 -10.12 2.20 -1.04
CA LEU A 204 -9.87 2.54 -2.45
C LEU A 204 -8.41 2.25 -2.85
N THR A 205 -7.76 1.34 -2.14
CA THR A 205 -6.35 1.03 -2.31
C THR A 205 -6.10 -0.17 -3.21
N ARG A 206 -4.86 -0.27 -3.69
CA ARG A 206 -4.44 -1.23 -4.73
C ARG A 206 -3.02 -1.71 -4.46
N VAL A 207 -2.69 -2.85 -5.05
CA VAL A 207 -1.36 -3.48 -5.04
C VAL A 207 -0.97 -4.02 -3.67
N ILE A 208 -0.17 -3.30 -2.86
CA ILE A 208 0.45 -3.87 -1.64
C ILE A 208 0.45 -2.87 -0.47
N ALA A 209 1.13 -1.74 -0.60
CA ALA A 209 1.49 -0.87 0.53
C ALA A 209 0.29 -0.48 1.42
N ASP A 210 -0.76 0.05 0.80
CA ASP A 210 -1.95 0.51 1.53
C ASP A 210 -2.96 -0.61 1.81
N PRO A 211 -3.17 -1.60 0.90
CA PRO A 211 -4.00 -2.76 1.22
C PRO A 211 -3.55 -3.54 2.45
N VAL A 212 -2.25 -3.56 2.77
CA VAL A 212 -1.72 -4.13 4.03
C VAL A 212 -2.31 -3.42 5.25
N ALA A 213 -2.43 -2.08 5.22
CA ALA A 213 -2.98 -1.31 6.33
C ALA A 213 -4.46 -1.62 6.55
N THR A 214 -5.28 -1.62 5.50
CA THR A 214 -6.71 -1.93 5.62
C THR A 214 -6.95 -3.40 5.94
N ARG A 215 -6.09 -4.31 5.47
CA ARG A 215 -6.11 -5.73 5.89
C ARG A 215 -5.81 -5.87 7.37
N PHE A 216 -4.86 -5.10 7.91
CA PHE A 216 -4.59 -5.07 9.34
C PHE A 216 -5.85 -4.63 10.14
N LEU A 217 -6.56 -3.60 9.68
CA LEU A 217 -7.81 -3.15 10.31
C LEU A 217 -8.91 -4.24 10.27
N ALA A 218 -9.05 -4.95 9.14
CA ALA A 218 -9.99 -6.06 9.01
C ALA A 218 -9.70 -7.19 10.01
N ASN A 219 -8.42 -7.52 10.22
CA ASN A 219 -8.00 -8.53 11.18
C ASN A 219 -8.34 -8.15 12.64
N LEU A 220 -8.38 -6.85 12.95
CA LEU A 220 -8.85 -6.33 14.24
C LEU A 220 -10.38 -6.22 14.35
N GLY A 221 -11.10 -6.60 13.30
CA GLY A 221 -12.57 -6.69 13.28
C GLY A 221 -13.30 -5.57 12.56
N ALA A 222 -12.59 -4.65 11.91
CA ALA A 222 -13.25 -3.64 11.07
C ALA A 222 -14.00 -4.30 9.90
N ASP A 223 -15.13 -3.70 9.53
CA ASP A 223 -15.85 -4.00 8.30
C ASP A 223 -15.19 -3.20 7.16
N VAL A 224 -14.40 -3.90 6.35
CA VAL A 224 -13.61 -3.29 5.27
C VAL A 224 -14.24 -3.64 3.94
N LEU A 225 -14.71 -2.63 3.20
CA LEU A 225 -15.19 -2.74 1.83
C LEU A 225 -14.16 -2.16 0.87
N ARG A 226 -13.52 -3.03 0.08
CA ARG A 226 -12.61 -2.66 -1.00
C ARG A 226 -13.38 -2.41 -2.29
N ILE A 227 -13.10 -1.29 -2.95
CA ILE A 227 -13.67 -0.93 -4.25
C ILE A 227 -12.58 -0.93 -5.30
N ASP A 228 -12.76 -1.79 -6.31
CA ASP A 228 -11.92 -1.84 -7.50
C ASP A 228 -12.73 -1.51 -8.76
N PRO A 229 -12.11 -1.03 -9.84
CA PRO A 229 -12.75 -0.98 -11.15
C PRO A 229 -13.12 -2.39 -11.61
N PRO A 230 -14.23 -2.59 -12.35
CA PRO A 230 -14.66 -3.92 -12.79
C PRO A 230 -13.63 -4.69 -13.64
N HIS A 231 -12.71 -3.97 -14.28
CA HIS A 231 -11.67 -4.51 -15.15
C HIS A 231 -10.29 -4.58 -14.47
N TRP A 232 -10.23 -4.32 -13.16
CA TRP A 232 -8.98 -4.30 -12.42
C TRP A 232 -8.57 -5.71 -12.00
N ASP A 233 -7.33 -6.07 -12.31
CA ASP A 233 -6.74 -7.37 -11.98
C ASP A 233 -5.30 -7.15 -11.48
N GLU A 234 -5.01 -7.63 -10.27
CA GLU A 234 -3.68 -7.60 -9.65
C GLU A 234 -3.13 -9.01 -9.43
N GLY A 235 -3.72 -10.02 -10.09
CA GLY A 235 -3.31 -11.41 -10.03
C GLY A 235 -3.26 -11.94 -8.60
N GLY A 236 -2.10 -12.48 -8.21
CA GLY A 236 -1.88 -13.05 -6.88
C GLY A 236 -2.03 -12.04 -5.73
N ASN A 237 -1.76 -10.76 -5.96
CA ASN A 237 -1.83 -9.73 -4.91
C ASN A 237 -3.24 -9.57 -4.36
N THR A 238 -4.27 -9.63 -5.22
CA THR A 238 -5.67 -9.53 -4.79
C THR A 238 -6.02 -10.61 -3.77
N ILE A 239 -5.49 -11.83 -3.94
CA ILE A 239 -5.80 -12.97 -3.07
C ILE A 239 -5.31 -12.73 -1.65
N ASP A 240 -4.07 -12.26 -1.50
CA ASP A 240 -3.49 -12.01 -0.18
C ASP A 240 -4.01 -10.69 0.44
N MET A 241 -4.25 -9.66 -0.38
CA MET A 241 -4.65 -8.34 0.08
C MET A 241 -6.16 -8.19 0.35
N ALA A 242 -6.99 -9.09 -0.16
CA ALA A 242 -8.44 -9.12 0.11
C ALA A 242 -8.81 -9.92 1.37
N VAL A 243 -7.85 -10.60 2.01
CA VAL A 243 -8.10 -11.41 3.21
C VAL A 243 -8.77 -10.56 4.30
N GLY A 244 -9.96 -10.99 4.73
CA GLY A 244 -10.76 -10.33 5.76
C GLY A 244 -11.60 -9.16 5.28
N LYS A 245 -11.53 -8.80 3.99
CA LYS A 245 -12.28 -7.71 3.37
C LYS A 245 -13.45 -8.25 2.55
N THR A 246 -14.45 -7.40 2.33
CA THR A 246 -15.42 -7.57 1.24
C THR A 246 -14.98 -6.73 0.05
N CYS A 247 -15.28 -7.17 -1.17
CA CYS A 247 -14.89 -6.47 -2.39
C CYS A 247 -16.10 -6.19 -3.27
N ALA A 248 -16.15 -5.04 -3.92
CA ALA A 248 -17.13 -4.70 -4.94
C ALA A 248 -16.49 -3.94 -6.10
N GLY A 249 -17.10 -4.06 -7.29
CA GLY A 249 -16.66 -3.39 -8.51
C GLY A 249 -17.44 -2.10 -8.76
N LEU A 250 -16.76 -0.95 -8.91
CA LEU A 250 -17.38 0.31 -9.35
C LEU A 250 -16.52 0.99 -10.43
N ASN A 251 -17.12 1.31 -11.57
CA ASN A 251 -16.51 2.15 -12.57
C ASN A 251 -16.82 3.62 -12.27
N LEU A 252 -15.92 4.28 -11.54
CA LEU A 252 -16.10 5.67 -11.08
C LEU A 252 -16.14 6.72 -12.20
N ARG A 253 -16.01 6.32 -13.47
CA ARG A 253 -16.27 7.18 -14.64
C ARG A 253 -17.76 7.27 -14.96
N GLU A 254 -18.56 6.31 -14.51
CA GLU A 254 -20.00 6.31 -14.65
C GLU A 254 -20.64 7.07 -13.48
N ALA A 255 -21.61 7.93 -13.80
CA ALA A 255 -22.25 8.78 -12.80
C ALA A 255 -23.00 7.98 -11.72
N GLU A 256 -23.60 6.85 -12.10
CA GLU A 256 -24.35 5.97 -11.19
C GLU A 256 -23.43 5.28 -10.17
N ASP A 257 -22.28 4.78 -10.62
CA ASP A 257 -21.28 4.16 -9.76
C ASP A 257 -20.59 5.18 -8.85
N LEU A 258 -20.31 6.39 -9.37
CA LEU A 258 -19.81 7.50 -8.56
C LEU A 258 -20.83 7.90 -7.49
N SER A 259 -22.12 7.95 -7.83
CA SER A 259 -23.18 8.20 -6.86
C SER A 259 -23.23 7.12 -5.78
N THR A 260 -23.04 5.86 -6.15
CA THR A 260 -22.96 4.73 -5.21
C THR A 260 -21.77 4.90 -4.27
N LEU A 261 -20.59 5.26 -4.79
CA LEU A 261 -19.41 5.55 -3.97
C LEU A 261 -19.67 6.70 -2.98
N ILE A 262 -20.37 7.76 -3.40
CA ILE A 262 -20.73 8.89 -2.54
C ILE A 262 -21.61 8.43 -1.37
N GLU A 263 -22.59 7.56 -1.60
CA GLU A 263 -23.41 7.00 -0.51
C GLU A 263 -22.59 6.13 0.45
N LEU A 264 -21.63 5.35 -0.06
CA LEU A 264 -20.69 4.61 0.78
C LEU A 264 -19.86 5.55 1.66
N ILE A 265 -19.31 6.63 1.08
CA ILE A 265 -18.51 7.65 1.80
C ILE A 265 -19.30 8.30 2.94
N LYS A 266 -20.58 8.62 2.73
CA LYS A 266 -21.46 9.21 3.77
C LYS A 266 -21.60 8.31 5.00
N SER A 267 -21.43 7.01 4.83
CA SER A 267 -21.58 6.02 5.90
C SER A 267 -20.24 5.49 6.45
N ALA A 268 -19.14 5.69 5.73
CA ALA A 268 -17.82 5.22 6.16
C ALA A 268 -17.33 5.99 7.41
N HIS A 269 -16.56 5.33 8.26
CA HIS A 269 -15.82 6.00 9.35
C HIS A 269 -14.40 6.35 8.90
N VAL A 270 -13.82 5.50 8.05
CA VAL A 270 -12.48 5.69 7.49
C VAL A 270 -12.54 5.50 5.98
N LEU A 271 -11.92 6.41 5.23
CA LEU A 271 -11.63 6.26 3.81
C LEU A 271 -10.11 6.14 3.65
N VAL A 272 -9.63 5.07 3.03
CA VAL A 272 -8.20 4.89 2.70
C VAL A 272 -8.04 4.87 1.19
N HIS A 273 -7.09 5.63 0.64
CA HIS A 273 -6.79 5.62 -0.79
C HIS A 273 -5.29 5.72 -1.08
N GLY A 274 -4.86 5.03 -2.15
CA GLY A 274 -3.50 5.06 -2.69
C GLY A 274 -3.38 5.82 -4.02
N TYR A 275 -4.41 6.59 -4.39
CA TYR A 275 -4.43 7.28 -5.68
C TYR A 275 -3.46 8.46 -5.74
N ARG A 276 -3.05 8.82 -6.97
CA ARG A 276 -2.34 10.09 -7.23
C ARG A 276 -3.12 11.26 -6.63
N LYS A 277 -2.39 12.26 -6.13
CA LYS A 277 -2.91 13.40 -5.35
C LYS A 277 -4.18 14.05 -5.92
N ASP A 278 -4.26 14.16 -7.24
CA ASP A 278 -5.34 14.85 -7.95
C ASP A 278 -6.49 13.93 -8.39
N ALA A 279 -6.36 12.61 -8.23
CA ALA A 279 -7.31 11.64 -8.77
C ALA A 279 -8.70 11.75 -8.15
N LEU A 280 -8.82 11.84 -6.83
CA LEU A 280 -10.12 12.04 -6.17
C LEU A 280 -10.72 13.40 -6.51
N SER A 281 -9.88 14.44 -6.62
CA SER A 281 -10.34 15.78 -7.02
C SER A 281 -10.93 15.79 -8.44
N ARG A 282 -10.35 15.03 -9.38
CA ARG A 282 -10.93 14.84 -10.73
C ARG A 282 -12.29 14.13 -10.72
N LEU A 283 -12.57 13.34 -9.70
CA LEU A 283 -13.88 12.72 -9.47
C LEU A 283 -14.85 13.64 -8.71
N GLY A 284 -14.46 14.90 -8.45
CA GLY A 284 -15.24 15.85 -7.64
C GLY A 284 -15.18 15.57 -6.13
N LEU A 285 -14.39 14.59 -5.69
CA LEU A 285 -14.21 14.21 -4.28
C LEU A 285 -13.02 14.97 -3.67
N THR A 286 -13.08 16.30 -3.72
CA THR A 286 -12.10 17.14 -3.05
C THR A 286 -12.19 16.98 -1.53
N LYS A 287 -11.15 17.39 -0.80
CA LYS A 287 -11.16 17.39 0.66
C LYS A 287 -12.35 18.16 1.27
N SER A 288 -12.67 19.34 0.72
CA SER A 288 -13.85 20.12 1.13
C SER A 288 -15.12 19.31 0.90
N ARG A 289 -15.23 18.66 -0.26
CA ARG A 289 -16.40 17.86 -0.60
C ARG A 289 -16.56 16.65 0.31
N LEU A 290 -15.47 15.94 0.63
CA LEU A 290 -15.48 14.83 1.58
C LEU A 290 -15.93 15.29 2.98
N SER A 291 -15.45 16.45 3.43
CA SER A 291 -15.86 17.05 4.70
C SER A 291 -17.35 17.45 4.72
N GLU A 292 -17.87 17.99 3.61
CA GLU A 292 -19.31 18.29 3.47
C GLU A 292 -20.17 17.03 3.48
N LEU A 293 -19.74 15.97 2.80
CA LEU A 293 -20.46 14.71 2.70
C LEU A 293 -20.47 13.96 4.04
N ASN A 294 -19.35 13.98 4.75
CA ASN A 294 -19.17 13.29 6.01
C ASN A 294 -18.16 14.05 6.90
N PRO A 295 -18.63 14.96 7.78
CA PRO A 295 -17.77 15.79 8.61
C PRO A 295 -16.97 15.03 9.68
N ALA A 296 -17.25 13.73 9.88
CA ALA A 296 -16.53 12.87 10.82
C ALA A 296 -15.61 11.86 10.12
N LEU A 297 -15.53 11.89 8.79
CA LEU A 297 -14.73 10.96 8.02
C LEU A 297 -13.25 11.13 8.32
N ILE A 298 -12.59 10.05 8.70
CA ILE A 298 -11.13 9.98 8.71
C ILE A 298 -10.67 9.63 7.30
N SER A 299 -10.02 10.56 6.61
CA SER A 299 -9.47 10.34 5.27
C SER A 299 -7.96 10.12 5.37
N VAL A 300 -7.50 8.97 4.86
CA VAL A 300 -6.09 8.57 4.83
C VAL A 300 -5.67 8.41 3.38
N GLY A 301 -4.70 9.22 2.97
CA GLY A 301 -4.05 9.11 1.68
C GLY A 301 -2.63 8.59 1.84
N VAL A 302 -2.23 7.64 1.00
CA VAL A 302 -0.83 7.20 0.89
C VAL A 302 -0.31 7.52 -0.50
N ASN A 303 0.90 8.07 -0.54
CA ASN A 303 1.49 8.67 -1.72
C ASN A 303 2.97 8.24 -1.88
N ALA A 304 3.36 7.88 -3.10
CA ALA A 304 4.73 7.44 -3.37
C ALA A 304 5.75 8.60 -3.38
N TYR A 305 5.32 9.82 -3.70
CA TYR A 305 6.21 10.96 -3.98
C TYR A 305 5.94 12.20 -3.13
N GLY A 306 5.38 12.04 -1.93
CA GLY A 306 5.04 13.17 -1.05
C GLY A 306 3.69 13.81 -1.36
N ALA A 307 3.31 14.78 -0.53
CA ALA A 307 1.99 15.40 -0.48
C ALA A 307 1.91 16.73 -1.23
N ILE A 308 3.02 17.27 -1.76
CA ILE A 308 3.05 18.43 -2.68
C ILE A 308 2.54 18.07 -4.08
#